data_AF-A0A6A6EH33-F1
#
_entry.id   AF-A0A6A6EH33-F1
#
_cell.length_a   1.000
_cell.length_b   1.000
_cell.length_c   1.000
_cell.angle_alpha   90.00
_cell.angle_beta   90.00
_cell.angle_gamma   90.00
#
_symmetry.space_group_name_H-M   'P 1'
#
loop_
_entity.id
_entity.type
_entity.pdbx_description
1 polymer ?
#
loop_
_entity_poly.entity_id
_entity_poly.type
_entity_poly.pdbx_seq_one_letter_code
_entity_poly.pdbx_strand_id
1 'polypeptide(L)'
;MPPIDRSRRRNVHIYDSGDPTAVLGGLIIANGVTNANFYSMVEILFVFTTTFFLQDEGNAKIKKDDHPLQPGKYFIVAADSFYINNEPWLVRTISHATGTRTQAFCDAVRSRDRRCVVSGIEALLADDHNWVGFEAAHIFPLAYEGYWNDNNFGRWITIPPANPTKGSINSVQNGLLLDAAIHQLFDGYLFSVNPDDNYKIVFFTLDSRGLSGKHLDQRLLNDPQRPADQLLRWHFWQAVLANMRGAGEPIFEHDFPPGSDIVGDILQGPKAAERMEYELFSRLGAQVELFPAAGGDGVSV
;
A
#
# COMPACT_ATOMS: atom_id res chain seq x y z
N MET A 1 -4.11 20.24 16.30
CA MET A 1 -4.87 19.02 15.93
C MET A 1 -4.29 18.47 14.64
N PRO A 2 -3.96 17.16 14.61
CA PRO A 2 -3.63 16.49 13.35
C PRO A 2 -4.81 16.58 12.38
N PRO A 3 -4.59 16.54 11.06
CA PRO A 3 -5.67 16.47 10.08
C PRO A 3 -6.53 15.22 10.34
N ILE A 4 -7.85 15.37 10.21
CA ILE A 4 -8.81 14.29 10.44
C ILE A 4 -8.69 13.22 9.34
N ASP A 5 -8.32 13.65 8.13
CA ASP A 5 -8.23 12.83 6.93
C ASP A 5 -7.11 13.32 6.00
N ARG A 6 -6.97 12.65 4.84
CA ARG A 6 -5.93 12.90 3.84
C ARG A 6 -6.27 14.04 2.87
N SER A 7 -7.41 14.72 3.00
CA SER A 7 -7.87 15.74 2.05
C SER A 7 -7.19 17.10 2.20
N ARG A 8 -6.73 17.46 3.41
CA ARG A 8 -6.31 18.83 3.77
C ARG A 8 -5.28 19.49 2.84
N ARG A 9 -4.37 18.71 2.24
CA ARG A 9 -3.27 19.23 1.39
C ARG A 9 -3.48 18.99 -0.10
N ARG A 10 -4.61 18.43 -0.51
CA ARG A 10 -4.89 18.13 -1.93
C ARG A 10 -4.91 19.41 -2.74
N ASN A 11 -4.28 19.35 -3.91
CA ASN A 11 -4.24 20.44 -4.88
C ASN A 11 -4.87 20.02 -6.22
N VAL A 12 -5.35 18.79 -6.32
CA VAL A 12 -6.24 18.30 -7.36
C VAL A 12 -7.53 17.80 -6.75
N HIS A 13 -8.65 18.19 -7.36
CA HIS A 13 -9.99 17.85 -6.92
C HIS A 13 -10.81 17.32 -8.08
N ILE A 14 -11.56 16.24 -7.83
CA ILE A 14 -12.38 15.54 -8.82
C ILE A 14 -13.85 15.85 -8.53
N TYR A 15 -14.59 16.20 -9.57
CA TYR A 15 -16.01 16.52 -9.53
C TYR A 15 -16.77 15.74 -10.60
N ASP A 16 -18.08 15.60 -10.41
CA ASP A 16 -18.99 15.32 -11.52
C ASP A 16 -19.25 16.63 -12.28
N SER A 17 -19.21 16.59 -13.61
CA SER A 17 -19.63 17.73 -14.43
C SER A 17 -21.12 18.05 -14.28
N GLY A 18 -21.95 17.05 -13.94
CA GLY A 18 -23.39 17.21 -13.67
C GLY A 18 -23.69 17.82 -12.30
N ASP A 19 -22.79 17.67 -11.34
CA ASP A 19 -22.85 18.31 -10.01
C ASP A 19 -21.46 18.82 -9.59
N PRO A 20 -21.07 20.03 -10.05
CA PRO A 20 -19.75 20.58 -9.81
C PRO A 20 -19.57 21.14 -8.38
N THR A 21 -20.55 20.93 -7.49
CA THR A 21 -20.50 21.48 -6.12
C THR A 21 -19.88 20.52 -5.11
N ALA A 22 -19.96 19.21 -5.36
CA ALA A 22 -19.47 18.17 -4.46
C ALA A 22 -18.12 17.61 -4.92
N VAL A 23 -17.11 17.66 -4.05
CA VAL A 23 -15.82 17.01 -4.28
C VAL A 23 -15.98 15.52 -4.10
N LEU A 24 -15.77 14.74 -5.16
CA LEU A 24 -15.85 13.28 -5.15
C LEU A 24 -14.54 12.62 -4.70
N GLY A 25 -13.43 13.32 -4.88
CA GLY A 25 -12.09 12.82 -4.55
C GLY A 25 -11.02 13.82 -4.93
N GLY A 26 -9.76 13.39 -4.85
CA GLY A 26 -8.63 14.22 -5.24
C GLY A 26 -7.30 13.65 -4.79
N LEU A 27 -6.21 14.36 -5.06
CA LEU A 27 -4.88 13.94 -4.63
C LEU A 27 -3.98 15.15 -4.37
N ILE A 28 -2.90 14.87 -3.65
CA ILE A 28 -1.73 15.75 -3.63
C ILE A 28 -0.91 15.35 -4.85
N ILE A 29 -0.75 16.26 -5.83
CA ILE A 29 0.15 16.02 -6.95
C ILE A 29 1.56 15.88 -6.42
N ALA A 30 2.17 14.73 -6.66
CA ALA A 30 3.58 14.49 -6.49
C ALA A 30 4.30 14.47 -7.85
N ASN A 31 5.62 14.59 -7.83
CA ASN A 31 6.43 14.57 -9.04
C ASN A 31 6.19 13.29 -9.85
N GLY A 32 6.08 13.42 -11.18
CA GLY A 32 5.92 12.29 -12.10
C GLY A 32 4.48 11.81 -12.32
N VAL A 33 3.48 12.39 -11.64
CA VAL A 33 2.07 12.14 -11.95
C VAL A 33 1.70 12.80 -13.27
N THR A 34 1.29 12.00 -14.25
CA THR A 34 0.85 12.46 -15.57
C THR A 34 -0.68 12.47 -15.71
N ASN A 35 -1.19 13.06 -16.79
CA ASN A 35 -2.61 12.97 -17.12
C ASN A 35 -3.04 11.51 -17.29
N ALA A 36 -2.25 10.68 -17.98
CA ALA A 36 -2.53 9.25 -18.13
C ALA A 36 -2.63 8.52 -16.78
N ASN A 37 -1.73 8.82 -15.83
CA ASN A 37 -1.82 8.28 -14.48
C ASN A 37 -3.11 8.69 -13.78
N PHE A 38 -3.48 9.96 -13.89
CA PHE A 38 -4.70 10.48 -13.28
C PHE A 38 -5.96 9.80 -13.84
N TYR A 39 -6.02 9.57 -15.16
CA TYR A 39 -7.09 8.78 -15.77
C TYR A 39 -7.18 7.37 -15.17
N SER A 40 -6.06 6.66 -15.03
CA SER A 40 -6.04 5.33 -14.41
C SER A 40 -6.49 5.35 -12.95
N MET A 41 -6.15 6.39 -12.19
CA MET A 41 -6.63 6.55 -10.81
C MET A 41 -8.13 6.84 -10.76
N VAL A 42 -8.66 7.64 -11.68
CA VAL A 42 -10.10 7.91 -11.81
C VAL A 42 -10.85 6.61 -12.17
N GLU A 43 -10.31 5.77 -13.04
CA GLU A 43 -10.87 4.45 -13.38
C GLU A 43 -10.93 3.50 -12.16
N ILE A 44 -10.06 3.67 -11.16
CA ILE A 44 -10.10 2.92 -9.89
C ILE A 44 -11.19 3.47 -8.96
N LEU A 45 -11.34 4.80 -8.91
CA LEU A 45 -12.25 5.48 -8.00
C LEU A 45 -13.72 5.39 -8.41
N PHE A 46 -14.01 5.24 -9.70
CA PHE A 46 -15.35 5.32 -10.24
C PHE A 46 -15.64 4.18 -11.21
N VAL A 47 -16.87 3.67 -11.15
CA VAL A 47 -17.39 2.62 -12.03
C VAL A 47 -18.19 3.29 -13.13
N PHE A 48 -17.69 3.17 -14.36
CA PHE A 48 -18.31 3.74 -15.55
C PHE A 48 -19.02 2.66 -16.37
N THR A 49 -20.23 2.96 -16.85
CA THR A 49 -20.97 2.11 -17.82
C THR A 49 -20.69 2.52 -19.27
N THR A 50 -20.24 3.75 -19.49
CA THR A 50 -19.86 4.30 -20.79
C THR A 50 -18.44 4.84 -20.77
N THR A 51 -17.94 5.26 -21.93
CA THR A 51 -16.71 6.05 -21.98
C THR A 51 -16.89 7.37 -21.22
N PHE A 52 -15.79 7.84 -20.62
CA PHE A 52 -15.72 9.13 -19.97
C PHE A 52 -14.48 9.90 -20.43
N PHE A 53 -14.43 11.18 -20.15
CA PHE A 53 -13.20 11.97 -20.22
C PHE A 53 -13.16 13.01 -19.10
N LEU A 54 -11.98 13.60 -18.91
CA LEU A 54 -11.76 14.65 -17.92
C LEU A 54 -11.68 16.02 -18.59
N GLN A 55 -12.23 17.03 -17.93
CA GLN A 55 -12.07 18.45 -18.27
C GLN A 55 -11.41 19.21 -17.13
N ASP A 56 -10.69 20.30 -17.45
CA ASP A 56 -10.31 21.30 -16.45
C ASP A 56 -11.42 22.32 -16.18
N GLU A 57 -11.15 23.27 -15.29
CA GLU A 57 -12.05 24.39 -14.96
C GLU A 57 -12.35 25.31 -16.16
N GLY A 58 -11.52 25.28 -17.21
CA GLY A 58 -11.75 25.99 -18.47
C GLY A 58 -12.62 25.22 -19.46
N ASN A 59 -13.16 24.05 -19.09
CA ASN A 59 -13.87 23.10 -19.95
C ASN A 59 -12.99 22.48 -21.05
N ALA A 60 -11.66 22.62 -20.95
CA ALA A 60 -10.75 22.01 -21.91
C ALA A 60 -10.63 20.52 -21.61
N LYS A 61 -10.83 19.69 -22.62
CA LYS A 61 -10.66 18.24 -22.51
C LYS A 61 -9.19 17.91 -22.25
N ILE A 62 -8.94 17.22 -21.14
CA ILE A 62 -7.63 16.72 -20.78
C ILE A 62 -7.31 15.48 -21.62
N LYS A 63 -6.16 15.49 -22.29
CA LYS A 63 -5.70 14.32 -23.05
C LYS A 63 -5.18 13.25 -22.10
N LYS A 64 -5.42 11.97 -22.42
CA LYS A 64 -4.81 10.83 -21.71
C LYS A 64 -3.40 10.63 -22.26
N ASP A 65 -2.44 11.40 -21.72
CA ASP A 65 -1.06 11.45 -22.19
C ASP A 65 -0.04 11.61 -21.04
N ASP A 66 1.24 11.61 -21.38
CA ASP A 66 2.34 11.67 -20.40
C ASP A 66 2.71 13.09 -19.97
N HIS A 67 1.90 14.10 -20.31
CA HIS A 67 2.13 15.44 -19.80
C HIS A 67 1.87 15.50 -18.29
N PRO A 68 2.67 16.28 -17.54
CA PRO A 68 2.48 16.43 -16.10
C PRO A 68 1.08 16.95 -15.76
N LEU A 69 0.41 16.29 -14.81
CA LEU A 69 -0.86 16.75 -14.27
C LEU A 69 -0.67 18.11 -13.59
N GLN A 70 -1.61 19.03 -13.80
CA GLN A 70 -1.56 20.36 -13.20
C GLN A 70 -2.46 20.43 -11.96
N PRO A 71 -2.12 21.26 -10.95
CA PRO A 71 -3.04 21.55 -9.87
C PRO A 71 -4.34 22.16 -10.40
N GLY A 72 -5.48 21.79 -9.83
CA GLY A 72 -6.76 22.35 -10.25
C GLY A 72 -7.98 21.49 -9.96
N LYS A 73 -9.10 21.88 -10.56
CA LYS A 73 -10.35 21.14 -10.54
C LYS A 73 -10.49 20.37 -11.85
N TYR A 74 -10.88 19.11 -11.72
CA TYR A 74 -11.09 18.22 -12.84
C TYR A 74 -12.51 17.65 -12.78
N PHE A 75 -13.19 17.69 -13.92
CA PHE A 75 -14.59 17.30 -14.04
C PHE A 75 -14.69 16.04 -14.88
N ILE A 76 -15.37 15.04 -14.34
CA ILE A 76 -15.71 13.82 -15.05
C ILE A 76 -16.90 14.12 -15.96
N VAL A 77 -16.72 13.86 -17.26
CA VAL A 77 -17.78 13.94 -18.26
C VAL A 77 -18.02 12.55 -18.82
N ALA A 78 -19.22 12.02 -18.59
CA ALA A 78 -19.68 10.74 -19.10
C ALA A 78 -21.08 10.91 -19.72
N ALA A 79 -21.45 10.03 -20.64
CA ALA A 79 -22.79 10.06 -21.26
C ALA A 79 -23.86 9.59 -20.26
N ASP A 80 -23.56 8.54 -19.51
CA ASP A 80 -24.43 7.98 -18.48
C ASP A 80 -23.91 8.29 -17.07
N SER A 81 -24.77 8.08 -16.07
CA SER A 81 -24.38 8.14 -14.67
C SER A 81 -23.28 7.13 -14.36
N PHE A 82 -22.31 7.54 -13.54
CA PHE A 82 -21.28 6.67 -12.98
C PHE A 82 -21.46 6.58 -11.46
N TYR A 83 -20.82 5.59 -10.86
CA TYR A 83 -20.90 5.37 -9.41
C TYR A 83 -19.51 5.49 -8.79
N ILE A 84 -19.45 6.00 -7.55
CA ILE A 84 -18.23 5.91 -6.76
C ILE A 84 -17.97 4.44 -6.45
N ASN A 85 -16.78 3.93 -6.78
CA ASN A 85 -16.37 2.60 -6.38
C ASN A 85 -16.40 2.51 -4.85
N ASN A 86 -17.19 1.58 -4.31
CA ASN A 86 -17.39 1.39 -2.87
C ASN A 86 -16.53 0.25 -2.29
N GLU A 87 -15.62 -0.34 -3.07
CA GLU A 87 -14.70 -1.38 -2.60
C GLU A 87 -13.96 -0.93 -1.34
N PRO A 88 -13.96 -1.69 -0.25
CA PRO A 88 -13.22 -1.31 0.95
C PRO A 88 -11.71 -1.30 0.65
N TRP A 89 -10.98 -0.34 1.20
CA TRP A 89 -9.54 -0.50 1.35
C TRP A 89 -9.26 -1.21 2.68
N LEU A 90 -8.27 -2.10 2.69
CA LEU A 90 -7.81 -2.78 3.90
C LEU A 90 -7.03 -1.78 4.76
N VAL A 91 -7.39 -1.66 6.04
CA VAL A 91 -6.73 -0.73 6.95
C VAL A 91 -5.34 -1.25 7.29
N ARG A 92 -4.31 -0.43 7.13
CA ARG A 92 -2.95 -0.82 7.48
C ARG A 92 -2.37 0.24 8.42
N THR A 93 -2.00 -0.17 9.63
CA THR A 93 -1.33 0.71 10.59
C THR A 93 0.17 0.50 10.55
N ILE A 94 0.92 1.53 10.95
CA ILE A 94 2.35 1.42 11.23
C ILE A 94 2.47 0.65 12.55
N SER A 95 2.31 -0.68 12.52
CA SER A 95 2.50 -1.51 13.71
C SER A 95 3.94 -2.00 13.76
N HIS A 96 4.70 -1.51 14.75
CA HIS A 96 6.07 -1.95 15.04
C HIS A 96 6.14 -3.37 15.61
N ALA A 97 5.01 -4.07 15.77
CA ALA A 97 5.00 -5.45 16.21
C ALA A 97 5.69 -6.34 15.16
N THR A 98 6.88 -6.82 15.52
CA THR A 98 7.81 -7.62 14.70
C THR A 98 7.36 -9.05 14.45
N GLY A 99 6.24 -9.52 15.03
CA GLY A 99 6.13 -10.93 15.37
C GLY A 99 5.33 -11.85 14.43
N THR A 100 5.00 -11.46 13.21
CA THR A 100 4.34 -12.39 12.27
C THR A 100 5.19 -12.74 11.06
N ARG A 101 6.26 -11.98 10.78
CA ARG A 101 7.11 -12.24 9.63
C ARG A 101 7.96 -13.47 9.92
N THR A 102 7.72 -14.54 9.17
CA THR A 102 8.57 -15.72 9.28
C THR A 102 10.01 -15.34 8.96
N GLN A 103 10.96 -15.83 9.75
CA GLN A 103 12.39 -15.59 9.50
C GLN A 103 12.76 -15.98 8.06
N ALA A 104 12.18 -17.07 7.56
CA ALA A 104 12.38 -17.54 6.18
C ALA A 104 11.91 -16.53 5.11
N PHE A 105 10.79 -15.84 5.31
CA PHE A 105 10.36 -14.77 4.41
C PHE A 105 11.34 -13.60 4.45
N CYS A 106 11.72 -13.15 5.65
CA CYS A 106 12.66 -12.05 5.83
C CYS A 106 13.99 -12.35 5.13
N ASP A 107 14.53 -13.56 5.33
CA ASP A 107 15.80 -13.98 4.75
C ASP A 107 15.73 -14.07 3.23
N ALA A 108 14.63 -14.60 2.67
CA ALA A 108 14.44 -14.66 1.23
C ALA A 108 14.41 -13.26 0.58
N VAL A 109 13.63 -12.33 1.15
CA VAL A 109 13.54 -10.95 0.66
C VAL A 109 14.89 -10.22 0.78
N ARG A 110 15.54 -10.36 1.95
CA ARG A 110 16.86 -9.78 2.21
C ARG A 110 17.93 -10.28 1.25
N SER A 111 17.95 -11.59 1.01
CA SER A 111 18.89 -12.24 0.09
C SER A 111 18.69 -11.79 -1.35
N ARG A 112 17.44 -11.64 -1.80
CA ARG A 112 17.10 -11.16 -3.15
C ARG A 112 17.51 -9.70 -3.35
N ASP A 113 17.07 -8.82 -2.44
CA ASP A 113 17.12 -7.38 -2.69
C ASP A 113 18.46 -6.77 -2.32
N ARG A 114 18.99 -7.09 -1.13
CA ARG A 114 20.22 -6.52 -0.54
C ARG A 114 20.33 -4.99 -0.54
N ARG A 115 19.24 -4.29 -0.80
CA ARG A 115 19.10 -2.83 -0.78
C ARG A 115 17.66 -2.43 -0.57
N CYS A 116 17.42 -1.17 -0.21
CA CYS A 116 16.07 -0.63 -0.34
C CYS A 116 15.73 -0.52 -1.82
N VAL A 117 14.75 -1.31 -2.29
CA VAL A 117 14.39 -1.38 -3.72
C VAL A 117 13.72 -0.11 -4.26
N VAL A 118 13.25 0.76 -3.36
CA VAL A 118 12.61 2.04 -3.71
C VAL A 118 13.64 3.18 -3.79
N SER A 119 14.55 3.27 -2.82
CA SER A 119 15.57 4.35 -2.79
C SER A 119 16.88 4.00 -3.48
N GLY A 120 17.15 2.70 -3.68
CA GLY A 120 18.42 2.18 -4.19
C GLY A 120 19.55 2.14 -3.16
N ILE A 121 19.32 2.53 -1.90
CA ILE A 121 20.35 2.52 -0.85
C ILE A 121 20.74 1.07 -0.52
N GLU A 122 22.00 0.73 -0.76
CA GLU A 122 22.55 -0.61 -0.52
C GLU A 122 22.66 -0.93 0.99
N ALA A 123 22.36 -2.19 1.35
CA ALA A 123 22.58 -2.69 2.70
C ALA A 123 24.05 -3.12 2.85
N LEU A 124 24.94 -2.17 3.16
CA LEU A 124 26.39 -2.38 3.17
C LEU A 124 26.87 -3.43 4.17
N LEU A 125 26.09 -3.70 5.22
CA LEU A 125 26.41 -4.68 6.26
C LEU A 125 25.69 -6.03 6.06
N ALA A 126 25.08 -6.25 4.88
CA ALA A 126 24.31 -7.46 4.59
C ALA A 126 25.15 -8.74 4.68
N ASP A 127 26.44 -8.69 4.32
CA ASP A 127 27.34 -9.86 4.40
C ASP A 127 27.62 -10.29 5.85
N ASP A 128 27.56 -9.35 6.79
CA ASP A 128 27.64 -9.61 8.23
C ASP A 128 26.28 -10.01 8.83
N HIS A 129 25.28 -10.30 7.98
CA HIS A 129 23.89 -10.56 8.36
C HIS A 129 23.26 -9.41 9.17
N ASN A 130 23.80 -8.20 9.01
CA ASN A 130 23.37 -7.01 9.69
C ASN A 130 22.49 -6.17 8.77
N TRP A 131 21.20 -6.12 9.11
CA TRP A 131 20.15 -5.45 8.35
C TRP A 131 19.66 -4.16 9.00
N VAL A 132 20.47 -3.55 9.88
CA VAL A 132 20.11 -2.30 10.57
C VAL A 132 19.64 -1.24 9.57
N GLY A 133 18.46 -0.68 9.83
CA GLY A 133 17.81 0.32 8.97
C GLY A 133 16.97 -0.26 7.83
N PHE A 134 16.95 -1.58 7.62
CA PHE A 134 16.20 -2.24 6.56
C PHE A 134 15.20 -3.26 7.09
N GLU A 135 14.02 -3.30 6.48
CA GLU A 135 12.91 -4.15 6.88
C GLU A 135 12.30 -4.85 5.66
N ALA A 136 11.99 -6.14 5.82
CA ALA A 136 11.25 -6.90 4.81
C ALA A 136 9.76 -6.57 4.95
N ALA A 137 9.21 -5.90 3.94
CA ALA A 137 7.85 -5.45 3.88
C ALA A 137 7.01 -6.41 3.04
N HIS A 138 5.87 -6.87 3.57
CA HIS A 138 4.88 -7.53 2.72
C HIS A 138 4.15 -6.48 1.87
N ILE A 139 3.91 -6.80 0.59
CA ILE A 139 3.10 -5.98 -0.33
C ILE A 139 1.62 -6.12 0.06
N PHE A 140 1.14 -7.36 0.08
CA PHE A 140 -0.13 -7.71 0.68
C PHE A 140 0.06 -7.95 2.19
N PRO A 141 -0.60 -7.18 3.07
CA PRO A 141 -0.36 -7.22 4.51
C PRO A 141 -0.68 -8.59 5.12
N LEU A 142 0.26 -9.11 5.91
CA LEU A 142 0.14 -10.42 6.56
C LEU A 142 -1.05 -10.52 7.55
N ALA A 143 -1.43 -9.40 8.18
CA ALA A 143 -2.59 -9.34 9.07
C ALA A 143 -3.92 -9.75 8.39
N TYR A 144 -3.96 -9.74 7.06
CA TYR A 144 -5.13 -10.10 6.27
C TYR A 144 -4.96 -11.45 5.55
N GLU A 145 -4.22 -12.40 6.15
CA GLU A 145 -4.05 -13.75 5.57
C GLU A 145 -5.40 -14.49 5.37
N GLY A 146 -6.38 -14.26 6.24
CA GLY A 146 -7.74 -14.77 6.03
C GLY A 146 -8.34 -14.26 4.71
N TYR A 147 -8.36 -12.94 4.53
CA TYR A 147 -8.84 -12.31 3.29
C TYR A 147 -8.00 -12.71 2.06
N TRP A 148 -6.69 -12.91 2.23
CA TRP A 148 -5.80 -13.46 1.22
C TRP A 148 -6.27 -14.82 0.71
N ASN A 149 -6.61 -15.72 1.63
CA ASN A 149 -7.06 -17.08 1.34
C ASN A 149 -8.48 -17.09 0.75
N ASP A 150 -9.43 -16.38 1.36
CA ASP A 150 -10.83 -16.36 0.93
C ASP A 150 -11.02 -15.84 -0.50
N ASN A 151 -10.18 -14.89 -0.90
CA ASN A 151 -10.19 -14.31 -2.24
C ASN A 151 -9.17 -14.96 -3.19
N ASN A 152 -8.50 -16.04 -2.75
CA ASN A 152 -7.53 -16.79 -3.52
C ASN A 152 -6.43 -15.92 -4.15
N PHE A 153 -5.89 -14.95 -3.41
CA PHE A 153 -4.80 -14.09 -3.90
C PHE A 153 -3.49 -14.87 -4.08
N GLY A 154 -3.34 -16.00 -3.39
CA GLY A 154 -2.25 -16.96 -3.57
C GLY A 154 -2.07 -17.46 -5.01
N ARG A 155 -3.11 -17.38 -5.86
CA ARG A 155 -3.02 -17.76 -7.28
C ARG A 155 -2.00 -16.97 -8.09
N TRP A 156 -1.57 -15.80 -7.61
CA TRP A 156 -0.57 -14.96 -8.29
C TRP A 156 0.86 -15.32 -7.92
N ILE A 157 1.06 -16.16 -6.90
CA ILE A 157 2.36 -16.64 -6.49
C ILE A 157 2.78 -17.79 -7.40
N THR A 158 3.96 -17.67 -8.01
CA THR A 158 4.58 -18.72 -8.83
C THR A 158 5.75 -19.40 -8.12
N ILE A 159 6.30 -18.76 -7.08
CA ILE A 159 7.38 -19.30 -6.24
C ILE A 159 6.83 -19.52 -4.83
N PRO A 160 6.72 -20.78 -4.38
CA PRO A 160 6.20 -21.08 -3.04
C PRO A 160 7.11 -20.47 -1.96
N PRO A 161 6.58 -20.22 -0.75
CA PRO A 161 7.38 -19.76 0.38
C PRO A 161 8.45 -20.79 0.73
N ALA A 162 9.60 -20.32 1.23
CA ALA A 162 10.69 -21.19 1.67
C ALA A 162 10.26 -22.18 2.78
N ASN A 163 9.27 -21.78 3.59
CA ASN A 163 8.55 -22.69 4.49
C ASN A 163 7.11 -22.89 4.00
N PRO A 164 6.78 -24.03 3.35
CA PRO A 164 5.44 -24.32 2.83
C PRO A 164 4.33 -24.34 3.90
N THR A 165 4.68 -24.58 5.16
CA THR A 165 3.70 -24.65 6.26
C THR A 165 3.16 -23.29 6.69
N LYS A 166 3.77 -22.19 6.21
CA LYS A 166 3.46 -20.82 6.64
C LYS A 166 2.63 -20.03 5.63
N GLY A 167 1.97 -20.71 4.69
CA GLY A 167 1.04 -20.08 3.74
C GLY A 167 1.71 -19.32 2.59
N SER A 168 1.01 -19.25 1.44
CA SER A 168 1.53 -18.62 0.22
C SER A 168 1.77 -17.11 0.36
N ILE A 169 1.12 -16.46 1.32
CA ILE A 169 1.32 -15.03 1.62
C ILE A 169 2.76 -14.71 2.04
N ASN A 170 3.50 -15.70 2.55
CA ASN A 170 4.91 -15.59 2.93
C ASN A 170 5.88 -15.91 1.77
N SER A 171 5.40 -15.94 0.53
CA SER A 171 6.28 -15.99 -0.64
C SER A 171 7.13 -14.72 -0.74
N VAL A 172 8.39 -14.88 -1.19
CA VAL A 172 9.29 -13.77 -1.51
C VAL A 172 8.68 -12.80 -2.54
N GLN A 173 7.78 -13.29 -3.40
CA GLN A 173 7.08 -12.48 -4.41
C GLN A 173 5.99 -11.56 -3.80
N ASN A 174 5.67 -11.72 -2.52
CA ASN A 174 4.85 -10.79 -1.76
C ASN A 174 5.72 -9.84 -0.91
N GLY A 175 7.04 -9.77 -1.14
CA GLY A 175 7.97 -9.03 -0.29
C GLY A 175 8.81 -7.99 -1.03
N LEU A 176 9.20 -6.94 -0.32
CA LEU A 176 10.17 -5.91 -0.72
C LEU A 176 11.09 -5.61 0.47
N LEU A 177 12.40 -5.44 0.24
CA LEU A 177 13.30 -4.88 1.23
C LEU A 177 13.25 -3.35 1.14
N LEU A 178 12.90 -2.70 2.25
CA LEU A 178 12.74 -1.26 2.32
C LEU A 178 13.60 -0.68 3.44
N ASP A 179 14.06 0.56 3.26
CA ASP A 179 14.51 1.39 4.39
C ASP A 179 13.34 1.52 5.38
N ALA A 180 13.60 1.41 6.68
CA ALA A 180 12.56 1.33 7.71
C ALA A 180 11.56 2.50 7.64
N ALA A 181 12.03 3.71 7.30
CA ALA A 181 11.13 4.85 7.17
C ALA A 181 10.40 4.89 5.82
N ILE A 182 10.94 4.29 4.74
CA ILE A 182 10.16 4.03 3.51
C ILE A 182 9.10 2.97 3.76
N HIS A 183 9.42 1.92 4.52
CA HIS A 183 8.47 0.87 4.88
C HIS A 183 7.23 1.44 5.58
N GLN A 184 7.40 2.37 6.52
CA GLN A 184 6.27 3.06 7.17
C GLN A 184 5.38 3.81 6.17
N LEU A 185 5.98 4.49 5.17
CA LEU A 185 5.21 5.17 4.13
C LEU A 185 4.48 4.18 3.21
N PHE A 186 5.09 3.02 2.95
CA PHE A 186 4.50 1.97 2.11
C PHE A 186 3.29 1.34 2.81
N ASP A 187 3.45 0.98 4.09
CA ASP A 187 2.39 0.40 4.91
C ASP A 187 1.22 1.36 5.10
N GLY A 188 1.48 2.66 5.27
CA GLY A 188 0.43 3.68 5.34
C GLY A 188 -0.23 4.02 3.99
N TYR A 189 0.10 3.30 2.91
CA TYR A 189 -0.32 3.63 1.53
C TYR A 189 0.05 5.05 1.09
N LEU A 190 1.06 5.68 1.70
CA LEU A 190 1.45 7.06 1.39
C LEU A 190 2.21 7.17 0.05
N PHE A 191 2.71 6.04 -0.43
CA PHE A 191 3.09 5.84 -1.82
C PHE A 191 2.78 4.40 -2.24
N SER A 192 2.83 4.15 -3.55
CA SER A 192 2.79 2.80 -4.11
C SER A 192 3.64 2.72 -5.39
N VAL A 193 3.77 1.54 -5.95
CA VAL A 193 4.40 1.28 -7.25
C VAL A 193 3.32 0.90 -8.25
N ASN A 194 3.24 1.61 -9.37
CA ASN A 194 2.33 1.29 -10.45
C ASN A 194 3.03 0.42 -11.51
N PRO A 195 2.79 -0.91 -11.55
CA PRO A 195 3.42 -1.78 -12.54
C PRO A 195 2.95 -1.50 -13.98
N ASP A 196 1.78 -0.89 -14.17
CA ASP A 196 1.22 -0.56 -15.49
C ASP A 196 1.81 0.71 -16.10
N ASP A 197 2.62 1.44 -15.34
CA ASP A 197 3.33 2.63 -15.79
C ASP A 197 4.82 2.46 -15.50
N ASN A 198 5.40 1.42 -16.10
CA ASN A 198 6.82 1.10 -16.01
C ASN A 198 7.35 1.02 -14.56
N TYR A 199 6.54 0.51 -13.64
CA TYR A 199 6.89 0.42 -12.21
C TYR A 199 7.19 1.78 -11.57
N LYS A 200 6.46 2.82 -11.99
CA LYS A 200 6.59 4.18 -11.43
C LYS A 200 6.19 4.19 -9.96
N ILE A 201 7.00 4.87 -9.16
CA ILE A 201 6.77 5.15 -7.75
C ILE A 201 5.86 6.39 -7.67
N VAL A 202 4.64 6.19 -7.17
CA VAL A 202 3.60 7.22 -7.08
C VAL A 202 3.36 7.57 -5.63
N PHE A 203 3.59 8.82 -5.26
CA PHE A 203 3.29 9.34 -3.93
C PHE A 203 1.90 9.96 -3.86
N PHE A 204 1.25 9.76 -2.71
CA PHE A 204 -0.03 10.37 -2.36
C PHE A 204 0.12 11.38 -1.20
N THR A 205 1.36 11.66 -0.82
CA THR A 205 1.77 12.65 0.18
C THR A 205 2.97 13.45 -0.33
N LEU A 206 3.45 14.39 0.48
CA LEU A 206 4.68 15.10 0.17
C LEU A 206 5.88 14.15 0.20
N ASP A 207 6.63 14.14 -0.88
CA ASP A 207 7.84 13.34 -1.02
C ASP A 207 9.08 14.13 -0.58
N SER A 208 9.50 13.92 0.67
CA SER A 208 10.70 14.55 1.21
C SER A 208 12.01 13.91 0.74
N ARG A 209 11.95 12.79 0.00
CA ARG A 209 13.12 11.98 -0.38
C ARG A 209 13.39 12.01 -1.89
N GLY A 210 12.56 12.69 -2.67
CA GLY A 210 12.69 12.78 -4.12
C GLY A 210 12.57 11.41 -4.79
N LEU A 211 11.67 10.57 -4.31
CA LEU A 211 11.37 9.22 -4.81
C LEU A 211 10.21 9.20 -5.82
N SER A 212 9.28 10.16 -5.73
CA SER A 212 8.11 10.22 -6.62
C SER A 212 8.52 10.42 -8.07
N GLY A 213 7.90 9.65 -8.96
CA GLY A 213 8.17 9.67 -10.40
C GLY A 213 9.42 8.88 -10.81
N LYS A 214 10.21 8.36 -9.86
CA LYS A 214 11.23 7.34 -10.15
C LYS A 214 10.55 6.01 -10.44
N HIS A 215 11.33 5.04 -10.89
CA HIS A 215 10.84 3.71 -11.25
C HIS A 215 11.65 2.65 -10.50
N LEU A 216 11.04 1.50 -10.22
CA LEU A 216 11.82 0.35 -9.73
C LEU A 216 12.91 0.00 -10.74
N ASP A 217 14.08 -0.31 -10.22
CA ASP A 217 15.25 -0.56 -11.05
C ASP A 217 15.23 -1.96 -11.69
N GLN A 218 16.05 -2.14 -12.73
CA GLN A 218 16.13 -3.39 -13.47
C GLN A 218 16.76 -4.55 -12.68
N ARG A 219 17.49 -4.30 -11.59
CA ARG A 219 18.08 -5.38 -10.78
C ARG A 219 16.97 -6.21 -10.14
N LEU A 220 15.97 -5.54 -9.55
CA LEU A 220 14.80 -6.23 -9.02
C LEU A 220 13.95 -6.83 -10.14
N LEU A 221 13.69 -6.06 -11.21
CA LEU A 221 12.77 -6.50 -12.27
C LEU A 221 13.30 -7.67 -13.12
N ASN A 222 14.61 -7.86 -13.19
CA ASN A 222 15.22 -9.01 -13.87
C ASN A 222 15.32 -10.25 -12.98
N ASP A 223 15.05 -10.13 -11.67
CA ASP A 223 15.06 -11.28 -10.77
C ASP A 223 13.77 -12.11 -10.96
N PRO A 224 13.84 -13.43 -11.20
CA PRO A 224 12.64 -14.26 -11.33
C PRO A 224 11.81 -14.32 -10.04
N GLN A 225 12.41 -14.02 -8.89
CA GLN A 225 11.77 -13.92 -7.58
C GLN A 225 11.18 -12.53 -7.29
N ARG A 226 11.18 -11.62 -8.26
CA ARG A 226 10.58 -10.29 -8.14
C ARG A 226 9.13 -10.36 -7.65
N PRO A 227 8.65 -9.27 -7.04
CA PRO A 227 7.24 -9.11 -6.73
C PRO A 227 6.31 -9.50 -7.88
N ALA A 228 5.20 -10.15 -7.56
CA ALA A 228 4.17 -10.37 -8.56
C ALA A 228 3.53 -9.03 -8.96
N ASP A 229 3.42 -8.75 -10.26
CA ASP A 229 2.86 -7.49 -10.77
C ASP A 229 1.42 -7.28 -10.29
N GLN A 230 0.66 -8.36 -10.10
CA GLN A 230 -0.70 -8.33 -9.56
C GLN A 230 -0.74 -7.83 -8.11
N LEU A 231 0.27 -8.14 -7.30
CA LEU A 231 0.36 -7.65 -5.92
C LEU A 231 0.73 -6.17 -5.86
N LEU A 232 1.67 -5.73 -6.71
CA LEU A 232 1.98 -4.30 -6.83
C LEU A 232 0.76 -3.50 -7.32
N ARG A 233 0.04 -4.03 -8.32
CA ARG A 233 -1.20 -3.44 -8.83
C ARG A 233 -2.29 -3.38 -7.76
N TRP A 234 -2.44 -4.46 -6.99
CA TRP A 234 -3.35 -4.48 -5.84
C TRP A 234 -2.98 -3.40 -4.81
N HIS A 235 -1.71 -3.29 -4.44
CA HIS A 235 -1.25 -2.27 -3.49
C HIS A 235 -1.48 -0.85 -4.03
N PHE A 236 -1.24 -0.61 -5.32
CA PHE A 236 -1.57 0.65 -6.00
C PHE A 236 -3.07 0.96 -5.94
N TRP A 237 -3.92 -0.03 -6.22
CA TRP A 237 -5.37 0.11 -6.11
C TRP A 237 -5.81 0.53 -4.71
N GLN A 238 -5.33 -0.17 -3.67
CA GLN A 238 -5.60 0.18 -2.27
C GLN A 238 -5.12 1.58 -1.92
N ALA A 239 -3.94 1.98 -2.39
CA ALA A 239 -3.42 3.32 -2.15
C ALA A 239 -4.25 4.41 -2.83
N VAL A 240 -4.74 4.18 -4.04
CA VAL A 240 -5.66 5.12 -4.71
C VAL A 240 -6.97 5.24 -3.93
N LEU A 241 -7.58 4.12 -3.53
CA LEU A 241 -8.82 4.13 -2.75
C LEU A 241 -8.64 4.85 -1.40
N ALA A 242 -7.58 4.51 -0.66
CA ALA A 242 -7.30 5.07 0.65
C ALA A 242 -6.94 6.56 0.59
N ASN A 243 -6.24 7.02 -0.43
CA ASN A 243 -5.78 8.42 -0.48
C ASN A 243 -6.73 9.35 -1.23
N MET A 244 -7.44 8.86 -2.24
CA MET A 244 -8.10 9.74 -3.21
C MET A 244 -9.62 9.73 -3.13
N ARG A 245 -10.25 8.64 -2.66
CA ARG A 245 -11.71 8.54 -2.59
C ARG A 245 -12.30 9.42 -1.50
N GLY A 246 -13.28 10.26 -1.83
CA GLY A 246 -13.92 11.15 -0.87
C GLY A 246 -12.88 11.99 -0.11
N ALA A 247 -12.94 12.04 1.22
CA ALA A 247 -11.93 12.72 2.05
C ALA A 247 -10.61 11.95 2.21
N GLY A 248 -10.55 10.70 1.73
CA GLY A 248 -9.46 9.77 1.99
C GLY A 248 -9.58 9.11 3.37
N GLU A 249 -8.67 8.19 3.66
CA GLU A 249 -8.59 7.48 4.92
C GLU A 249 -8.25 8.45 6.07
N PRO A 250 -8.78 8.21 7.27
CA PRO A 250 -8.32 8.89 8.48
C PRO A 250 -6.81 8.75 8.70
N ILE A 251 -6.20 9.74 9.34
CA ILE A 251 -4.80 9.64 9.77
C ILE A 251 -4.78 8.99 11.16
N PHE A 252 -4.13 7.83 11.29
CA PHE A 252 -4.03 7.12 12.56
C PHE A 252 -2.81 7.59 13.38
N GLU A 253 -3.03 7.87 14.66
CA GLU A 253 -1.93 7.96 15.64
C GLU A 253 -1.30 6.59 15.80
N HIS A 254 0.02 6.49 15.70
CA HIS A 254 0.75 5.22 15.81
C HIS A 254 1.89 5.30 16.83
N ASP A 255 2.24 6.50 17.29
CA ASP A 255 3.26 6.72 18.32
C ASP A 255 2.60 6.90 19.69
N PHE A 256 2.26 5.78 20.31
CA PHE A 256 1.64 5.77 21.65
C PHE A 256 2.71 5.79 22.75
N PRO A 257 2.71 6.79 23.65
CA PRO A 257 3.63 6.82 24.79
C PRO A 257 3.51 5.57 25.68
N PRO A 258 4.59 5.16 26.37
CA PRO A 258 4.51 4.08 27.35
C PRO A 258 3.42 4.32 28.40
N GLY A 259 2.57 3.31 28.65
CA GLY A 259 1.45 3.41 29.59
C GLY A 259 0.16 3.97 29.01
N SER A 260 0.12 4.31 27.71
CA SER A 260 -1.11 4.74 27.03
C SER A 260 -2.13 3.60 26.95
N ASP A 261 -3.41 3.94 27.03
CA ASP A 261 -4.51 3.01 26.76
C ASP A 261 -4.70 2.87 25.24
N ILE A 262 -3.79 2.14 24.60
CA ILE A 262 -3.78 1.94 23.15
C ILE A 262 -5.12 1.38 22.66
N VAL A 263 -5.75 0.49 23.45
CA VAL A 263 -7.06 -0.10 23.10
C VAL A 263 -8.15 0.96 23.20
N GLY A 264 -8.19 1.73 24.29
CA GLY A 264 -9.11 2.86 24.44
C GLY A 264 -8.96 3.89 23.32
N ASP A 265 -7.74 4.26 22.97
CA ASP A 265 -7.44 5.21 21.90
C ASP A 265 -7.87 4.68 20.52
N ILE A 266 -7.69 3.38 20.25
CA ILE A 266 -8.19 2.74 19.02
C ILE A 266 -9.72 2.74 18.99
N LEU A 267 -10.38 2.36 20.10
CA LEU A 267 -11.84 2.25 20.18
C LEU A 267 -12.54 3.62 20.07
N GLN A 268 -11.89 4.69 20.51
CA GLN A 268 -12.38 6.06 20.34
C GLN A 268 -12.01 6.67 18.98
N GLY A 269 -11.11 6.02 18.23
CA GLY A 269 -10.64 6.46 16.93
C GLY A 269 -11.54 6.04 15.76
N PRO A 270 -11.33 6.62 14.57
CA PRO A 270 -12.05 6.22 13.36
C PRO A 270 -11.63 4.82 12.90
N LYS A 271 -12.56 4.09 12.25
CA LYS A 271 -12.37 2.68 11.82
C LYS A 271 -11.88 1.76 12.95
N ALA A 272 -12.41 1.96 14.16
CA ALA A 272 -11.99 1.27 15.38
C ALA A 272 -12.01 -0.26 15.24
N ALA A 273 -13.03 -0.82 14.60
CA ALA A 273 -13.16 -2.27 14.44
C ALA A 273 -12.06 -2.83 13.53
N GLU A 274 -11.87 -2.25 12.35
CA GLU A 274 -10.85 -2.67 11.39
C GLU A 274 -9.44 -2.46 11.92
N ARG A 275 -9.23 -1.35 12.66
CA ARG A 275 -7.96 -1.05 13.30
C ARG A 275 -7.65 -2.02 14.44
N MET A 276 -8.65 -2.35 15.26
CA MET A 276 -8.50 -3.34 16.32
C MET A 276 -8.20 -4.72 15.73
N GLU A 277 -8.93 -5.11 14.66
CA GLU A 277 -8.68 -6.36 13.95
C GLU A 277 -7.24 -6.43 13.42
N TYR A 278 -6.77 -5.37 12.74
CA TYR A 278 -5.40 -5.30 12.24
C TYR A 278 -4.35 -5.39 13.36
N GLU A 279 -4.53 -4.64 14.45
CA GLU A 279 -3.60 -4.67 15.60
C GLU A 279 -3.62 -6.03 16.31
N LEU A 280 -4.80 -6.66 16.45
CA LEU A 280 -4.92 -7.99 17.02
C LEU A 280 -4.18 -9.02 16.17
N PHE A 281 -4.40 -9.07 14.85
CA PHE A 281 -3.71 -10.03 13.99
C PHE A 281 -2.20 -9.78 13.91
N SER A 282 -1.78 -8.51 13.91
CA SER A 282 -0.37 -8.14 13.93
C SER A 282 0.33 -8.53 15.25
N ARG A 283 -0.37 -8.45 16.39
CA ARG A 283 0.19 -8.72 17.73
C ARG A 283 0.00 -10.16 18.23
N LEU A 284 -1.12 -10.82 17.95
CA LEU A 284 -1.38 -12.19 18.40
C LEU A 284 -0.48 -13.19 17.69
N GLY A 285 -0.21 -13.01 16.39
CA GLY A 285 0.75 -13.86 15.70
C GLY A 285 2.18 -13.73 16.27
N ALA A 286 2.53 -12.58 16.88
CA ALA A 286 3.77 -12.37 17.61
C ALA A 286 3.93 -13.22 18.87
N GLN A 287 2.83 -13.55 19.54
CA GLN A 287 2.88 -14.29 20.80
C GLN A 287 2.87 -15.81 20.61
N VAL A 288 2.27 -16.30 19.51
CA VAL A 288 2.19 -17.75 19.23
C VAL A 288 3.57 -18.35 18.89
N GLU A 289 4.52 -17.58 18.33
CA GLU A 289 5.87 -18.09 18.04
C GLU A 289 6.83 -18.09 19.25
N LEU A 290 6.51 -17.36 20.33
CA LEU A 290 7.32 -17.35 21.56
C LEU A 290 7.06 -18.56 22.48
N PHE A 291 5.95 -19.28 22.26
CA PHE A 291 5.61 -20.50 22.99
C PHE A 291 5.23 -21.60 21.99
N PRO A 292 6.22 -22.31 21.39
CA PRO A 292 5.89 -23.55 20.71
C PRO A 292 5.21 -24.47 21.72
N ALA A 293 4.04 -24.98 21.36
CA ALA A 293 3.26 -25.87 22.22
C ALA A 293 4.17 -27.00 22.72
N ALA A 294 4.48 -26.99 24.02
CA ALA A 294 5.09 -28.13 24.68
C ALA A 294 4.04 -29.25 24.72
N GLY A 295 4.18 -30.26 23.87
CA GLY A 295 3.33 -31.45 23.88
C GLY A 295 3.47 -32.26 22.59
N GLY A 296 4.02 -33.47 22.58
CA GLY A 296 4.45 -34.28 23.72
C GLY A 296 5.33 -35.44 23.29
N ASP A 297 6.16 -35.86 24.24
CA ASP A 297 6.90 -37.12 24.18
C ASP A 297 5.91 -38.28 24.18
N GLY A 298 5.64 -38.82 23.00
CA GLY A 298 5.04 -40.14 22.83
C GLY A 298 6.15 -41.19 22.85
N VAL A 299 6.63 -41.56 24.04
CA VAL A 299 7.34 -42.83 24.23
C VAL A 299 6.31 -43.95 24.08
N SER A 300 6.55 -44.87 23.15
CA SER A 300 5.94 -46.20 23.17
C SER A 300 6.91 -47.20 22.54
N VAL A 301 7.09 -48.30 23.27
CA VAL A 301 7.98 -49.45 23.05
C VAL A 301 7.74 -50.12 21.70
#